data_AF-A0A5R9FY89-F1
#
_entry.id   AF-A0A5R9FY89-F1
#
_cell.length_a   1.000
_cell.length_b   1.000
_cell.length_c   1.000
_cell.angle_alpha   90.00
_cell.angle_beta   90.00
_cell.angle_gamma   90.00
#
_symmetry.space_group_name_H-M   'P 1'
#
loop_
_entity.id
_entity.type
_entity.pdbx_description
1 polymer ?
#
loop_
_entity_poly.entity_id
_entity_poly.type
_entity_poly.pdbx_seq_one_letter_code
_entity_poly.pdbx_strand_id
1 'polypeptide(L)'
;MARALRAGIPDGAQVELISSDLQRARQTADEAAELFRVKPILDRRPREKSYGEAEGRPQEWLDRRFVPPPAVGDRMGHHEGVQGAETRAECAQRVYAAMDEILRRPCEHQIIVTHGFALTFVVASWIKMPYESLGSVSFRAPSGSITVLREDDFWRARPPGAGRRRPTRAPTRPRCTQPRLHVHRRAEGVVLTSASFGVRQVRHWSRRFGPMPP
;
A
#
# COMPACT_ATOMS: atom_id res chain seq x y z
N MET A 1 13.69 3.79 8.21
CA MET A 1 12.58 2.83 8.00
C MET A 1 12.79 1.59 8.86
N ALA A 2 13.87 0.82 8.67
CA ALA A 2 14.20 -0.40 9.42
C ALA A 2 13.99 -0.31 10.95
N ARG A 3 14.54 0.70 11.64
CA ARG A 3 14.35 0.87 13.10
C ARG A 3 12.88 1.00 13.52
N ALA A 4 12.09 1.76 12.75
CA ALA A 4 10.67 1.97 13.06
C ALA A 4 9.85 0.70 12.79
N LEU A 5 10.21 -0.06 11.75
CA LEU A 5 9.63 -1.36 11.46
C LEU A 5 9.92 -2.37 12.57
N ARG A 6 11.19 -2.46 13.01
CA ARG A 6 11.58 -3.37 14.08
C ARG A 6 10.89 -3.06 15.40
N ALA A 7 10.77 -1.79 15.76
CA ALA A 7 10.11 -1.37 16.98
C ALA A 7 8.60 -1.71 17.03
N GLY A 8 7.99 -1.98 15.86
CA GLY A 8 6.58 -2.33 15.76
C GLY A 8 6.28 -3.83 15.89
N ILE A 9 7.29 -4.70 15.78
CA ILE A 9 7.13 -6.16 15.78
C ILE A 9 7.90 -6.73 16.99
N PRO A 10 7.30 -7.56 17.85
CA PRO A 10 7.98 -8.15 19.00
C PRO A 10 9.22 -8.98 18.66
N ASP A 11 10.11 -9.16 19.63
CA ASP A 11 11.23 -10.09 19.50
C ASP A 11 10.74 -11.54 19.51
N GLY A 12 11.32 -12.38 18.65
CA GLY A 12 10.93 -13.80 18.50
C GLY A 12 9.61 -14.03 17.77
N ALA A 13 8.90 -12.98 17.35
CA ALA A 13 7.69 -13.11 16.58
C ALA A 13 7.97 -13.72 15.19
N GLN A 14 7.08 -14.61 14.72
CA GLN A 14 7.15 -15.09 13.34
C GLN A 14 6.76 -13.96 12.38
N VAL A 15 7.60 -13.75 11.36
CA VAL A 15 7.42 -12.70 10.36
C VAL A 15 7.44 -13.32 8.97
N GLU A 16 6.45 -12.97 8.15
CA GLU A 16 6.49 -13.20 6.71
C GLU A 16 6.75 -11.88 5.99
N LEU A 17 7.58 -11.90 4.97
CA LEU A 17 7.86 -10.74 4.13
C LEU A 17 7.47 -11.04 2.70
N ILE A 18 6.47 -10.33 2.20
CA ILE A 18 5.99 -10.39 0.82
C ILE A 18 6.34 -9.07 0.15
N SER A 19 6.87 -9.11 -1.06
CA SER A 19 7.31 -7.91 -1.76
C SER A 19 6.94 -7.96 -3.23
N SER A 20 6.61 -6.79 -3.78
CA SER A 20 6.67 -6.60 -5.22
C SER A 20 8.08 -6.93 -5.73
N ASP A 21 8.15 -7.68 -6.81
CA ASP A 21 9.42 -8.06 -7.45
C ASP A 21 10.11 -6.93 -8.24
N LEU A 22 9.49 -5.75 -8.37
CA LEU A 22 10.15 -4.59 -8.97
C LEU A 22 11.35 -4.17 -8.11
N GLN A 23 12.46 -3.84 -8.78
CA GLN A 23 13.77 -3.61 -8.14
C GLN A 23 13.72 -2.72 -6.89
N ARG A 24 13.02 -1.58 -6.95
CA ARG A 24 12.89 -0.64 -5.82
C ARG A 24 12.20 -1.25 -4.58
N ALA A 25 11.21 -2.11 -4.81
CA ALA A 25 10.49 -2.80 -3.74
C ALA A 25 11.33 -3.97 -3.21
N ARG A 26 12.02 -4.70 -4.10
CA ARG A 26 12.99 -5.74 -3.72
C ARG A 26 14.10 -5.17 -2.84
N GLN A 27 14.72 -4.05 -3.19
CA GLN A 27 15.74 -3.40 -2.37
C GLN A 27 15.24 -3.06 -0.96
N THR A 28 14.03 -2.49 -0.86
CA THR A 28 13.39 -2.22 0.44
C THR A 28 13.08 -3.49 1.23
N ALA A 29 12.66 -4.54 0.54
CA ALA A 29 12.38 -5.85 1.13
C ALA A 29 13.65 -6.54 1.62
N ASP A 30 14.76 -6.41 0.91
CA ASP A 30 16.05 -6.99 1.29
C ASP A 30 16.56 -6.35 2.59
N GLU A 31 16.48 -5.01 2.73
CA GLU A 31 16.81 -4.33 3.99
C GLU A 31 15.96 -4.81 5.19
N ALA A 32 14.66 -5.04 4.96
CA ALA A 32 13.77 -5.56 6.00
C ALA A 32 14.03 -7.06 6.27
N ALA A 33 14.36 -7.85 5.25
CA ALA A 33 14.68 -9.25 5.36
C ALA A 33 15.92 -9.51 6.23
N GLU A 34 16.98 -8.71 6.04
CA GLU A 34 18.17 -8.76 6.88
C GLU A 34 17.84 -8.50 8.36
N LEU A 35 16.99 -7.51 8.62
CA LEU A 35 16.57 -7.13 9.96
C LEU A 35 15.78 -8.21 10.69
N PHE A 36 14.90 -8.92 9.98
CA PHE A 36 14.05 -9.98 10.55
C PHE A 36 14.61 -11.40 10.34
N ARG A 37 15.73 -11.54 9.62
CA ARG A 37 16.35 -12.82 9.25
C ARG A 37 15.36 -13.76 8.54
N VAL A 38 14.60 -13.21 7.60
CA VAL A 38 13.61 -13.94 6.79
C VAL A 38 13.95 -13.83 5.31
N LYS A 39 13.45 -14.75 4.48
CA LYS A 39 13.58 -14.66 3.02
C LYS A 39 12.34 -13.97 2.43
N PRO A 40 12.49 -12.91 1.62
CA PRO A 40 11.38 -12.31 0.89
C PRO A 40 10.68 -13.30 -0.04
N ILE A 41 9.35 -13.33 0.02
CA ILE A 41 8.50 -13.95 -0.99
C ILE A 41 8.20 -12.86 -2.02
N LEU A 42 8.62 -13.09 -3.27
CA LEU A 42 8.37 -12.14 -4.33
C LEU A 42 7.09 -12.46 -5.06
N ASP A 43 6.27 -11.42 -5.24
CA ASP A 43 4.98 -11.50 -5.88
C ASP A 43 4.84 -10.38 -6.91
N ARG A 44 4.31 -10.72 -8.09
CA ARG A 44 4.06 -9.77 -9.17
C ARG A 44 2.74 -9.02 -8.98
N ARG A 45 1.80 -9.58 -8.22
CA ARG A 45 0.46 -9.03 -8.01
C ARG A 45 0.43 -7.73 -7.20
N PRO A 46 1.33 -7.45 -6.23
CA PRO A 46 1.41 -6.14 -5.56
C PRO A 46 2.34 -5.14 -6.27
N ARG A 47 2.63 -5.32 -7.57
CA ARG A 47 3.36 -4.33 -8.39
C ARG A 47 2.65 -3.00 -8.46
N GLU A 48 3.39 -1.93 -8.78
CA GLU A 48 2.76 -0.67 -9.14
C GLU A 48 1.89 -0.86 -10.38
N LYS A 49 0.88 -0.01 -10.54
CA LYS A 49 0.13 0.08 -11.79
C LYS A 49 1.10 0.20 -12.98
N SER A 50 0.91 -0.61 -14.02
CA SER A 50 1.61 -0.45 -15.30
C SER A 50 1.15 0.83 -15.97
N TYR A 51 2.09 1.63 -16.43
CA TYR A 51 1.80 2.82 -17.23
C TYR A 51 2.02 2.58 -18.73
N GLY A 52 2.28 1.33 -19.13
CA GLY A 52 2.42 0.95 -20.54
C GLY A 52 3.49 1.76 -21.25
N GLU A 53 3.15 2.31 -22.41
CA GLU A 53 4.07 3.14 -23.20
C GLU A 53 4.55 4.42 -22.52
N ALA A 54 3.85 4.89 -21.47
CA ALA A 54 4.31 6.05 -20.72
C ALA A 54 5.55 5.73 -19.88
N GLU A 55 5.84 4.46 -19.56
CA GLU A 55 6.99 4.11 -18.74
C GLU A 55 8.31 4.64 -19.35
N GLY A 56 9.09 5.35 -18.54
CA GLY A 56 10.35 5.97 -18.96
C GLY A 56 10.21 7.25 -19.81
N ARG A 57 8.99 7.65 -20.19
CA ARG A 57 8.77 8.90 -20.95
C ARG A 57 8.84 10.16 -20.05
N PRO A 58 9.02 11.35 -20.63
CA PRO A 58 8.82 12.61 -19.89
C PRO A 58 7.35 12.81 -19.47
N GLN A 59 7.10 13.55 -18.38
CA GLN A 59 5.75 13.89 -17.93
C GLN A 59 4.93 14.59 -19.03
N GLU A 60 5.54 15.53 -19.77
CA GLU A 60 4.87 16.25 -20.86
C GLU A 60 4.37 15.34 -21.98
N TRP A 61 5.02 14.19 -22.19
CA TRP A 61 4.57 13.19 -23.17
C TRP A 61 3.24 12.56 -22.74
N LEU A 62 3.11 12.27 -21.44
CA LEU A 62 1.91 11.73 -20.84
C LEU A 62 0.81 12.79 -20.80
N ASP A 63 1.12 14.02 -20.40
CA ASP A 63 0.14 15.11 -20.30
C ASP A 63 -0.60 15.38 -21.62
N ARG A 64 0.05 15.16 -22.76
CA ARG A 64 -0.55 15.31 -24.11
C ARG A 64 -1.49 14.16 -24.51
N ARG A 65 -1.45 13.02 -23.82
CA ARG A 65 -2.18 11.78 -24.16
C ARG A 65 -3.15 11.34 -23.08
N PHE A 66 -2.97 11.86 -21.86
CA PHE A 66 -3.71 11.44 -20.69
C PHE A 66 -5.19 11.83 -20.81
N VAL A 67 -6.06 10.84 -20.69
CA VAL A 67 -7.50 11.03 -20.61
C VAL A 67 -7.93 10.90 -19.14
N PRO A 68 -8.36 11.99 -18.47
CA PRO A 68 -8.72 11.93 -17.06
C PRO A 68 -9.96 11.06 -16.85
N PRO A 69 -10.04 10.35 -15.70
CA PRO A 69 -11.22 9.54 -15.37
C PRO A 69 -12.44 10.44 -15.16
N PRO A 70 -13.64 10.00 -15.57
CA PRO A 70 -14.85 10.81 -15.50
C PRO A 70 -15.25 11.08 -14.04
N ALA A 71 -15.88 12.23 -13.78
CA ALA A 71 -16.33 12.61 -12.43
C ALA A 71 -17.41 11.66 -11.89
N VAL A 72 -18.28 11.18 -12.78
CA VAL A 72 -19.36 10.22 -12.52
C VAL A 72 -19.31 9.14 -13.60
N GLY A 73 -19.67 7.91 -13.26
CA GLY A 73 -19.66 6.77 -14.18
C GLY A 73 -18.50 5.80 -13.90
N ASP A 74 -18.10 5.03 -14.92
CA ASP A 74 -17.08 4.02 -14.76
C ASP A 74 -15.69 4.64 -14.59
N ARG A 75 -15.16 4.54 -13.37
CA ARG A 75 -13.79 4.92 -13.02
C ARG A 75 -12.87 3.72 -12.85
N MET A 76 -13.43 2.51 -12.78
CA MET A 76 -12.68 1.29 -12.56
C MET A 76 -12.12 0.78 -13.90
N GLY A 77 -12.97 0.66 -14.91
CA GLY A 77 -12.59 0.27 -16.27
C GLY A 77 -12.07 1.42 -17.14
N HIS A 78 -11.99 2.65 -16.60
CA HIS A 78 -11.52 3.82 -17.36
C HIS A 78 -10.10 3.64 -17.89
N HIS A 79 -9.95 3.80 -19.20
CA HIS A 79 -8.65 3.81 -19.88
C HIS A 79 -8.09 5.25 -19.95
N GLU A 80 -6.87 5.45 -19.46
CA GLU A 80 -6.24 6.77 -19.32
C GLU A 80 -5.59 7.29 -20.63
N GLY A 81 -5.90 6.67 -21.77
CA GLY A 81 -5.40 7.09 -23.09
C GLY A 81 -3.99 6.62 -23.43
N VAL A 82 -3.37 5.78 -22.59
CA VAL A 82 -2.01 5.27 -22.80
C VAL A 82 -2.04 3.78 -23.14
N GLN A 83 -1.54 3.43 -24.33
CA GLN A 83 -1.50 2.04 -24.77
C GLN A 83 -0.71 1.15 -23.80
N GLY A 84 -1.31 0.01 -23.45
CA GLY A 84 -0.73 -0.98 -22.53
C GLY A 84 -0.68 -0.55 -21.06
N ALA A 85 -1.23 0.62 -20.71
CA ALA A 85 -1.42 0.99 -19.31
C ALA A 85 -2.53 0.15 -18.70
N GLU A 86 -2.33 -0.28 -17.46
CA GLU A 86 -3.42 -0.92 -16.71
C GLU A 86 -4.55 0.10 -16.47
N THR A 87 -5.76 -0.40 -16.36
CA THR A 87 -6.89 0.29 -15.75
C THR A 87 -6.78 0.22 -14.22
N ARG A 88 -7.62 1.00 -13.55
CA ARG A 88 -7.76 0.90 -12.08
C ARG A 88 -8.26 -0.48 -11.66
N ALA A 89 -9.18 -1.05 -12.45
CA ALA A 89 -9.79 -2.35 -12.26
C ALA A 89 -8.77 -3.49 -12.26
N GLU A 90 -7.91 -3.54 -13.28
CA GLU A 90 -6.90 -4.59 -13.45
C GLU A 90 -5.90 -4.59 -12.29
N CYS A 91 -5.41 -3.40 -11.90
CA CYS A 91 -4.52 -3.25 -10.76
C CYS A 91 -5.20 -3.67 -9.44
N ALA A 92 -6.46 -3.26 -9.22
CA ALA A 92 -7.21 -3.65 -8.03
C ALA A 92 -7.43 -5.17 -7.96
N GLN A 93 -7.82 -5.81 -9.06
CA GLN A 93 -8.09 -7.26 -9.11
C GLN A 93 -6.88 -8.08 -8.68
N ARG A 94 -5.70 -7.81 -9.26
CA ARG A 94 -4.49 -8.56 -8.89
C ARG A 94 -4.07 -8.31 -7.44
N VAL A 95 -4.19 -7.07 -6.95
CA VAL A 95 -3.83 -6.75 -5.56
C VAL A 95 -4.79 -7.43 -4.58
N TYR A 96 -6.10 -7.42 -4.86
CA TYR A 96 -7.09 -8.13 -4.05
C TYR A 96 -6.80 -9.63 -4.01
N ALA A 97 -6.53 -10.26 -5.16
CA ALA A 97 -6.17 -11.67 -5.21
C ALA A 97 -4.91 -12.01 -4.39
N ALA A 98 -3.91 -11.11 -4.39
CA ALA A 98 -2.73 -11.27 -3.54
C ALA A 98 -3.07 -11.15 -2.06
N MET A 99 -3.85 -10.15 -1.68
CA MET A 99 -4.27 -9.93 -0.30
C MET A 99 -5.11 -11.09 0.23
N ASP A 100 -6.04 -11.62 -0.56
CA ASP A 100 -6.83 -12.79 -0.16
C ASP A 100 -5.95 -14.00 0.14
N GLU A 101 -4.86 -14.21 -0.62
CA GLU A 101 -3.89 -15.26 -0.34
C GLU A 101 -3.05 -14.97 0.90
N ILE A 102 -2.49 -13.76 0.99
CA ILE A 102 -1.65 -13.32 2.11
C ILE A 102 -2.43 -13.47 3.44
N LEU A 103 -3.68 -13.01 3.49
CA LEU A 103 -4.52 -13.04 4.68
C LEU A 103 -4.97 -14.45 5.10
N ARG A 104 -4.89 -15.44 4.21
CA ARG A 104 -5.15 -16.85 4.55
C ARG A 104 -3.95 -17.55 5.19
N ARG A 105 -2.74 -16.97 5.09
CA ARG A 105 -1.52 -17.58 5.65
C ARG A 105 -1.54 -17.49 7.18
N PRO A 106 -1.11 -18.52 7.91
CA PRO A 106 -1.16 -18.55 9.37
C PRO A 106 0.05 -17.81 9.99
N CYS A 107 0.31 -16.57 9.57
CA CYS A 107 1.37 -15.72 10.14
C CYS A 107 0.75 -14.47 10.75
N GLU A 108 1.09 -14.19 12.01
CA GLU A 108 0.60 -13.00 12.71
C GLU A 108 1.22 -11.74 12.12
N HIS A 109 2.54 -11.69 11.89
CA HIS A 109 3.18 -10.47 11.41
C HIS A 109 3.59 -10.58 9.94
N GLN A 110 2.84 -9.90 9.08
CA GLN A 110 3.09 -9.91 7.65
C GLN A 110 3.58 -8.54 7.20
N ILE A 111 4.76 -8.49 6.59
CA ILE A 111 5.32 -7.30 5.98
C ILE A 111 5.01 -7.35 4.49
N ILE A 112 4.34 -6.33 3.96
CA ILE A 112 4.02 -6.21 2.53
C ILE A 112 4.74 -5.00 1.96
N VAL A 113 5.64 -5.20 0.99
CA VAL A 113 6.37 -4.11 0.32
C VAL A 113 5.78 -3.84 -1.05
N THR A 114 5.19 -2.66 -1.22
CA THR A 114 4.45 -2.28 -2.44
C THR A 114 4.71 -0.82 -2.84
N HIS A 115 3.82 -0.27 -3.66
CA HIS A 115 3.95 1.01 -4.35
C HIS A 115 2.78 1.94 -4.04
N GLY A 116 2.84 3.17 -4.53
CA GLY A 116 1.91 4.22 -4.10
C GLY A 116 0.47 3.95 -4.50
N PHE A 117 0.23 3.59 -5.76
CA PHE A 117 -1.13 3.32 -6.22
C PHE A 117 -1.61 1.95 -5.74
N ALA A 118 -0.76 0.92 -5.83
CA ALA A 118 -1.06 -0.42 -5.32
C ALA A 118 -1.39 -0.46 -3.81
N LEU A 119 -0.75 0.38 -2.98
CA LEU A 119 -1.07 0.52 -1.56
C LEU A 119 -2.56 0.79 -1.32
N THR A 120 -3.19 1.59 -2.18
CA THR A 120 -4.62 1.92 -2.02
C THR A 120 -5.45 0.64 -1.99
N PHE A 121 -5.16 -0.33 -2.85
CA PHE A 121 -5.90 -1.58 -2.90
C PHE A 121 -5.48 -2.58 -1.82
N VAL A 122 -4.23 -2.54 -1.35
CA VAL A 122 -3.80 -3.30 -0.17
C VAL A 122 -4.62 -2.88 1.06
N VAL A 123 -4.73 -1.57 1.31
CA VAL A 123 -5.49 -1.04 2.45
C VAL A 123 -6.99 -1.29 2.27
N ALA A 124 -7.53 -1.07 1.06
CA ALA A 124 -8.95 -1.30 0.78
C ALA A 124 -9.35 -2.77 0.97
N SER A 125 -8.55 -3.70 0.43
CA SER A 125 -8.76 -5.14 0.63
C SER A 125 -8.64 -5.51 2.12
N TRP A 126 -7.64 -4.98 2.83
CA TRP A 126 -7.48 -5.21 4.26
C TRP A 126 -8.76 -4.87 5.03
N ILE A 127 -9.34 -3.69 4.82
CA ILE A 127 -10.56 -3.25 5.51
C ILE A 127 -11.85 -3.89 4.95
N LYS A 128 -11.73 -4.91 4.07
CA LYS A 128 -12.84 -5.61 3.42
C LYS A 128 -13.75 -4.67 2.62
N MET A 129 -13.18 -3.63 2.03
CA MET A 129 -13.93 -2.72 1.17
C MET A 129 -14.37 -3.46 -0.10
N PRO A 130 -15.67 -3.42 -0.46
CA PRO A 130 -16.17 -4.09 -1.65
C PRO A 130 -15.56 -3.46 -2.91
N TYR A 131 -15.32 -4.30 -3.92
CA TYR A 131 -14.62 -3.93 -5.14
C TYR A 131 -15.31 -2.77 -5.88
N GLU A 132 -16.64 -2.74 -5.83
CA GLU A 132 -17.51 -1.75 -6.47
C GLU A 132 -17.33 -0.35 -5.88
N SER A 133 -16.84 -0.25 -4.63
CA SER A 133 -16.58 1.04 -3.96
C SER A 133 -15.22 1.64 -4.27
N LEU A 134 -14.39 0.97 -5.08
CA LEU A 134 -12.99 1.37 -5.28
C LEU A 134 -12.79 2.55 -6.23
N GLY A 135 -13.80 2.95 -7.00
CA GLY A 135 -13.66 3.95 -8.08
C GLY A 135 -13.17 5.34 -7.63
N SER A 136 -13.45 5.73 -6.38
CA SER A 136 -13.09 7.03 -5.82
C SER A 136 -12.04 6.98 -4.69
N VAL A 137 -11.64 5.78 -4.28
CA VAL A 137 -10.80 5.58 -3.10
C VAL A 137 -9.35 5.95 -3.38
N SER A 138 -8.66 6.59 -2.43
CA SER A 138 -7.24 6.90 -2.57
C SER A 138 -6.59 6.99 -1.20
N PHE A 139 -5.85 5.96 -0.81
CA PHE A 139 -5.03 6.01 0.40
C PHE A 139 -3.63 6.45 0.03
N ARG A 140 -3.24 7.64 0.48
CA ARG A 140 -1.91 8.19 0.21
C ARG A 140 -0.98 7.89 1.38
N ALA A 141 0.19 7.35 1.06
CA ALA A 141 1.30 7.29 1.99
C ALA A 141 2.57 7.84 1.34
N PRO A 142 3.40 8.59 2.08
CA PRO A 142 4.68 9.05 1.55
C PRO A 142 5.57 7.88 1.10
N SER A 143 6.45 8.15 0.15
CA SER A 143 7.55 7.23 -0.20
C SER A 143 8.38 6.85 1.03
N GLY A 144 8.67 5.56 1.21
CA GLY A 144 9.46 5.05 2.33
C GLY A 144 8.74 5.06 3.68
N SER A 145 7.41 5.19 3.67
CA SER A 145 6.61 5.21 4.89
C SER A 145 6.14 3.82 5.31
N ILE A 146 5.75 3.71 6.57
CA ILE A 146 5.20 2.49 7.16
C ILE A 146 3.73 2.77 7.49
N THR A 147 2.84 1.96 6.91
CA THR A 147 1.42 1.91 7.23
C THR A 147 1.18 0.64 8.04
N VAL A 148 0.73 0.80 9.29
CA VAL A 148 0.44 -0.35 10.16
C VAL A 148 -1.05 -0.63 10.13
N LEU A 149 -1.43 -1.84 9.75
CA LEU A 149 -2.79 -2.33 9.67
C LEU A 149 -2.99 -3.38 10.78
N ARG A 150 -4.02 -3.18 11.60
CA ARG A 150 -4.35 -4.06 12.72
C ARG A 150 -5.81 -4.43 12.66
N GLU A 151 -6.12 -5.65 13.03
CA GLU A 151 -7.47 -6.09 13.36
C GLU A 151 -7.62 -6.01 14.87
N ASP A 152 -8.64 -5.29 15.34
CA ASP A 152 -8.98 -5.24 16.76
C ASP A 152 -9.60 -6.58 17.18
N ASP A 153 -9.07 -7.19 18.23
CA ASP A 153 -9.54 -8.48 18.74
C ASP A 153 -10.98 -8.43 19.27
N PHE A 154 -11.44 -7.28 19.78
CA PHE A 154 -12.75 -7.16 20.43
C PHE A 154 -13.89 -6.96 19.43
N TRP A 155 -13.71 -6.06 18.46
CA TRP A 155 -14.73 -5.75 17.45
C TRP A 155 -14.47 -6.39 16.09
N ARG A 156 -13.31 -7.03 15.89
CA ARG A 156 -12.79 -7.43 14.56
C ARG A 156 -12.77 -6.24 13.57
N ALA A 157 -12.63 -5.03 14.12
CA ALA A 157 -12.60 -3.81 13.35
C ALA A 157 -11.20 -3.65 12.73
N ARG A 158 -11.17 -3.19 11.47
CA ARG A 158 -9.92 -2.97 10.72
C ARG A 158 -9.81 -1.48 10.39
N PRO A 159 -9.29 -0.64 11.30
CA PRO A 159 -9.12 0.77 11.02
C PRO A 159 -8.08 0.97 9.90
N PRO A 160 -8.29 1.94 8.98
CA PRO A 160 -7.26 2.29 8.01
C PRO A 160 -6.02 2.82 8.74
N GLY A 161 -4.86 2.25 8.42
CA GLY A 161 -3.62 2.50 9.15
C GLY A 161 -3.15 3.96 9.05
N ALA A 162 -2.63 4.51 10.15
CA ALA A 162 -2.01 5.84 10.16
C ALA A 162 -0.54 5.74 9.74
N GLY A 163 -0.15 6.41 8.65
CA GLY A 163 1.25 6.47 8.22
C GLY A 163 2.12 7.20 9.24
N ARG A 164 3.14 6.52 9.80
CA ARG A 164 4.06 7.16 10.76
C ARG A 164 5.21 7.85 10.00
N ARG A 165 5.42 9.15 10.25
CA ARG A 165 6.65 9.88 9.85
C ARG A 165 7.79 9.63 10.86
N ARG A 166 9.02 9.90 10.43
CA ARG A 166 10.23 9.91 11.28
C ARG A 166 9.95 10.68 12.58
N PRO A 167 10.20 10.11 13.77
CA PRO A 167 9.89 10.81 15.02
C PRO A 167 10.91 11.94 15.25
N THR A 168 10.45 13.18 15.25
CA THR A 168 11.09 14.26 16.00
C THR A 168 10.38 14.32 17.35
N ARG A 169 10.99 13.68 18.36
CA ARG A 169 10.53 13.49 19.74
C ARG A 169 9.28 12.61 19.94
N ALA A 170 9.35 11.79 20.99
CA ALA A 170 8.31 10.87 21.42
C ALA A 170 7.29 11.60 22.31
N PRO A 171 5.97 11.40 22.13
CA PRO A 171 5.01 11.73 23.16
C PRO A 171 4.80 10.52 24.08
N THR A 172 4.87 10.78 25.39
CA THR A 172 4.44 9.88 26.46
C THR A 172 2.91 9.79 26.46
N ARG A 173 2.35 8.58 26.36
CA ARG A 173 0.95 8.30 26.69
C ARG A 173 0.89 7.28 27.84
N PRO A 174 -0.05 7.42 28.79
CA PRO A 174 -0.15 6.54 29.93
C PRO A 174 -0.70 5.16 29.52
N ARG A 175 -0.21 4.11 30.19
CA ARG A 175 -0.65 2.73 29.99
C ARG A 175 -1.99 2.51 30.69
N CYS A 176 -2.99 2.06 29.94
CA CYS A 176 -4.19 1.47 30.52
C CYS A 176 -3.92 -0.03 30.72
N THR A 177 -3.96 -0.49 31.97
CA THR A 177 -3.82 -1.90 32.35
C THR A 177 -5.18 -2.58 32.32
N GLN A 178 -5.39 -3.51 31.39
CA GLN A 178 -6.51 -4.46 31.44
C GLN A 178 -5.98 -5.90 31.30
N PRO A 179 -6.70 -6.91 31.83
CA PRO A 179 -6.19 -8.26 31.99
C PRO A 179 -5.97 -8.94 30.64
N ARG A 180 -4.86 -9.68 30.52
CA ARG A 180 -4.52 -10.47 29.33
C ARG A 180 -5.41 -11.71 29.27
N LEU A 181 -6.52 -11.63 28.55
CA LEU A 181 -7.11 -12.82 27.95
C LEU A 181 -6.15 -13.29 26.86
N HIS A 182 -5.61 -14.50 26.99
CA HIS A 182 -4.87 -15.15 25.90
C HIS A 182 -5.87 -15.52 24.81
N VAL A 183 -6.04 -14.61 23.87
CA VAL A 183 -6.88 -14.75 22.68
C VAL A 183 -5.94 -14.76 21.47
N HIS A 184 -6.16 -15.70 20.55
CA HIS A 184 -5.39 -15.84 19.32
C HIS A 184 -5.41 -14.53 18.52
N ARG A 185 -4.33 -13.75 18.58
CA ARG A 185 -4.09 -12.64 17.67
C ARG A 185 -4.07 -13.18 16.25
N ARG A 186 -4.93 -12.65 15.38
CA ARG A 186 -4.86 -12.93 13.94
C ARG A 186 -4.41 -11.65 13.23
N ALA A 187 -3.37 -11.80 12.41
CA ALA A 187 -2.82 -10.84 11.45
C ALA A 187 -2.64 -9.38 11.94
N GLU A 188 -1.44 -9.03 12.38
CA GLU A 188 -0.92 -7.66 12.30
C GLU A 188 -0.17 -7.48 10.96
N GLY A 189 -0.80 -6.80 10.01
CA GLY A 189 -0.20 -6.48 8.72
C GLY A 189 0.59 -5.17 8.76
N VAL A 190 1.88 -5.20 8.45
CA VAL A 190 2.68 -3.98 8.26
C VAL A 190 2.92 -3.77 6.77
N VAL A 191 2.42 -2.68 6.22
CA VAL A 191 2.62 -2.34 4.81
C VAL A 191 3.70 -1.28 4.68
N LEU A 192 4.73 -1.58 3.88
CA LEU A 192 5.80 -0.67 3.51
C LEU A 192 5.54 -0.12 2.11
N THR A 193 5.57 1.20 1.97
CA THR A 193 5.59 1.85 0.66
C THR A 193 7.01 2.17 0.25
N SER A 194 7.43 1.71 -0.93
CA SER A 194 8.77 2.03 -1.45
C SER A 194 8.94 3.52 -1.77
N ALA A 195 10.19 4.01 -1.71
CA ALA A 195 10.56 5.37 -2.08
C ALA A 195 11.03 5.46 -3.55
N SER A 196 10.64 6.54 -4.21
CA SER A 196 10.72 6.76 -5.66
C SER A 196 12.14 6.83 -6.24
N PHE A 197 12.33 6.30 -7.46
CA PHE A 197 13.29 6.81 -8.45
C PHE A 197 12.63 6.86 -9.85
N GLY A 198 12.86 7.96 -10.58
CA GLY A 198 12.82 7.97 -12.05
C GLY A 198 11.54 8.36 -12.78
N VAL A 199 10.35 8.11 -12.25
CA VAL A 199 9.10 8.45 -12.97
C VAL A 199 8.32 9.49 -12.17
N ARG A 200 8.69 10.76 -12.32
CA ARG A 200 7.83 11.91 -11.96
C ARG A 200 6.66 11.98 -12.97
N GLN A 201 5.87 10.92 -13.18
CA GLN A 201 4.77 10.97 -14.15
C GLN A 201 3.39 11.22 -13.55
N VAL A 202 3.26 11.23 -12.23
CA VAL A 202 1.99 11.63 -11.59
C VAL A 202 2.28 12.51 -10.37
N ARG A 203 2.97 13.64 -10.56
CA ARG A 203 2.95 14.70 -9.55
C ARG A 203 1.68 15.54 -9.71
N HIS A 204 0.78 15.40 -8.74
CA HIS A 204 -0.22 16.39 -8.34
C HIS A 204 -1.25 16.85 -9.38
N TRP A 205 -2.27 16.02 -9.62
CA TRP A 205 -3.53 16.46 -10.26
C TRP A 205 -4.55 17.09 -9.30
N SER A 206 -4.18 17.37 -8.05
CA SER A 206 -5.05 18.06 -7.07
C SER A 206 -4.77 19.55 -6.89
N ARG A 207 -3.88 20.15 -7.70
CA ARG A 207 -3.50 21.58 -7.58
C ARG A 207 -3.70 22.42 -8.85
N ARG A 208 -4.34 21.88 -9.91
CA ARG A 208 -4.61 22.63 -11.16
C ARG A 208 -6.09 22.83 -11.51
N PHE A 209 -7.01 22.39 -10.66
CA PHE A 209 -8.41 22.80 -10.79
C PHE A 209 -8.62 24.01 -9.87
N GLY A 210 -8.54 25.21 -10.47
CA GLY A 210 -9.21 26.39 -9.91
C GLY A 210 -10.72 26.14 -9.80
N PRO A 211 -11.49 27.04 -9.16
CA PRO A 211 -12.93 26.84 -9.00
C PRO A 211 -13.57 26.59 -10.37
N MET A 212 -14.37 25.53 -10.46
CA MET A 212 -15.15 25.20 -11.65
C MET A 212 -16.14 26.35 -11.93
N PRO A 213 -16.30 26.81 -13.18
CA PRO A 213 -17.38 27.72 -13.51
C PRO A 213 -18.74 27.03 -13.33
N PRO A 214 -19.82 27.80 -13.05
CA PRO A 214 -21.14 27.28 -12.73
C PRO A 214 -21.79 26.49 -13.87
#